data_AF-A0A8H2VT39-F1
#
_entry.id   AF-A0A8H2VT39-F1
#
_cell.length_a   1.000
_cell.length_b   1.000
_cell.length_c   1.000
_cell.angle_alpha   90.00
_cell.angle_beta   90.00
_cell.angle_gamma   90.00
#
_symmetry.space_group_name_H-M   'P 1'
#
loop_
_entity.id
_entity.type
_entity.pdbx_description
1 polymer ?
#
loop_
_entity_poly.entity_id
_entity_poly.type
_entity_poly.pdbx_seq_one_letter_code
_entity_poly.pdbx_strand_id
1 'polypeptide(L)'
;MASHNQVALPLPVLPEGWSAEKDFKAVASISAATQRSLEPVGPHFLAHARRARHKRTFSEDDRIEAQNNVKKVEDDELGEISEPEDPMMLSREAKDWKNQDHYAVLGLSKYRYKATEEQIKKAHRKKVLKHHPDKRAATGATEDDNFFKCIQKATDLLLDPVKRRQFDSVDEAADVPPPSKKDQKDKKLFYKKWSQCFKAEGRFSRIQPVPKFGDDNSSKEEVENFYNFFYNFDSWRSFEYQDEDVPDDNENRDQKRHMERKNNNARKKKKTEDSARLRKLLDDASAADERIKRFRQEASKEKNKKKFEREEAEAKAKAEKEAQKLAEEKAAKEAEEKSKADKEQGKKAKEAAKAAVKKNRRILKGSVKDANYFAGEGDASASAIDGVLNDVELVQGKIDPDECAALAGKLNGLKIADEIKAVWSEEVKRLVGAGKLKEGDAKNLA
;
A
#
# COMPACT_ATOMS: atom_id res chain seq x y z
N MET A 1 30.42 -73.29 43.36
CA MET A 1 29.19 -73.60 44.13
C MET A 1 28.40 -72.32 44.26
N ALA A 2 27.24 -72.21 43.62
CA ALA A 2 26.47 -70.97 43.62
C ALA A 2 25.88 -70.73 45.03
N SER A 3 26.38 -69.71 45.73
CA SER A 3 25.80 -69.22 46.98
C SER A 3 24.48 -68.53 46.66
N HIS A 4 23.37 -69.03 47.18
CA HIS A 4 22.08 -68.34 47.11
C HIS A 4 21.92 -67.52 48.39
N ASN A 5 21.63 -66.23 48.26
CA ASN A 5 21.24 -65.39 49.40
C ASN A 5 19.74 -65.55 49.63
N GLN A 6 19.37 -66.24 50.70
CA GLN A 6 17.99 -66.39 51.11
C GLN A 6 17.54 -65.09 51.80
N VAL A 7 16.73 -64.28 51.10
CA VAL A 7 16.15 -63.07 51.67
C VAL A 7 14.86 -63.46 52.41
N ALA A 8 14.92 -63.52 53.73
CA ALA A 8 13.73 -63.74 54.56
C ALA A 8 12.96 -62.42 54.69
N LEU A 9 11.80 -62.32 54.02
CA LEU A 9 10.84 -61.24 54.25
C LEU A 9 9.82 -61.75 55.28
N PRO A 10 9.94 -61.40 56.57
CA PRO A 10 8.93 -61.76 57.55
C PRO A 10 7.60 -61.10 57.18
N LEU A 11 6.51 -61.86 57.25
CA LEU A 11 5.17 -61.28 57.13
C LEU A 11 4.93 -60.31 58.30
N PRO A 12 4.17 -59.22 58.09
CA PRO A 12 3.90 -58.25 59.13
C PRO A 12 3.20 -58.91 60.33
N VAL A 13 3.62 -58.50 61.53
CA VAL A 13 3.04 -58.98 62.80
C VAL A 13 1.61 -58.45 62.93
N LEU A 14 0.68 -59.31 63.36
CA LEU A 14 -0.72 -58.91 63.52
C LEU A 14 -0.87 -57.89 64.67
N PRO A 15 -1.78 -56.91 64.56
CA PRO A 15 -2.01 -55.91 65.60
C PRO A 15 -2.50 -56.51 66.93
N GLU A 16 -2.16 -55.86 68.04
CA GLU A 16 -2.64 -56.22 69.38
C GLU A 16 -4.19 -56.13 69.45
N GLY A 17 -4.85 -57.25 69.77
CA GLY A 17 -6.31 -57.36 69.85
C GLY A 17 -6.99 -58.09 68.67
N TRP A 18 -6.22 -58.56 67.68
CA TRP A 18 -6.77 -59.36 66.58
C TRP A 18 -7.27 -60.74 67.06
N SER A 19 -8.48 -61.15 66.64
CA SER A 19 -9.04 -62.48 66.94
C SER A 19 -9.42 -63.23 65.66
N ALA A 20 -8.99 -64.49 65.56
CA ALA A 20 -9.13 -65.27 64.33
C ALA A 20 -10.59 -65.58 63.93
N GLU A 21 -11.52 -65.64 64.89
CA GLU A 21 -12.89 -66.08 64.63
C GLU A 21 -13.80 -64.99 64.05
N LYS A 22 -13.54 -63.69 64.32
CA LYS A 22 -14.38 -62.57 63.85
C LYS A 22 -13.77 -61.80 62.68
N ASP A 23 -12.45 -61.75 62.60
CA ASP A 23 -11.74 -60.80 61.72
C ASP A 23 -10.97 -61.49 60.57
N PHE A 24 -11.20 -62.78 60.33
CA PHE A 24 -10.57 -63.52 59.22
C PHE A 24 -11.47 -63.57 57.97
N LYS A 25 -11.03 -62.91 56.88
CA LYS A 25 -11.62 -63.02 55.54
C LYS A 25 -10.53 -63.38 54.53
N ALA A 26 -10.54 -64.62 54.05
CA ALA A 26 -9.61 -65.04 53.01
C ALA A 26 -9.91 -64.33 51.68
N VAL A 27 -8.94 -63.56 51.15
CA VAL A 27 -9.13 -62.76 49.93
C VAL A 27 -8.60 -63.49 48.69
N ALA A 28 -7.49 -64.22 48.80
CA ALA A 28 -6.90 -65.02 47.72
C ALA A 28 -5.85 -66.01 48.25
N SER A 29 -5.53 -67.04 47.46
CA SER A 29 -4.39 -67.93 47.70
C SER A 29 -3.10 -67.36 47.10
N ILE A 30 -1.96 -67.55 47.77
CA ILE A 30 -0.64 -67.15 47.26
C ILE A 30 -0.32 -67.94 45.99
N SER A 31 0.10 -67.26 44.91
CA SER A 31 0.56 -67.91 43.68
C SER A 31 1.87 -68.66 43.90
N ALA A 32 2.06 -69.79 43.22
CA ALA A 32 3.28 -70.57 43.29
C ALA A 32 4.54 -69.75 42.92
N ALA A 33 5.65 -69.97 43.63
CA ALA A 33 6.91 -69.32 43.33
C ALA A 33 7.39 -69.70 41.92
N THR A 34 7.77 -68.69 41.12
CA THR A 34 8.31 -68.91 39.77
C THR A 34 9.82 -68.67 39.76
N GLN A 35 10.58 -69.68 39.37
CA GLN A 35 12.03 -69.53 39.21
C GLN A 35 12.33 -68.74 37.92
N ARG A 36 13.16 -67.70 38.03
CA ARG A 36 13.66 -66.91 36.90
C ARG A 36 15.18 -66.89 36.92
N SER A 37 15.78 -67.05 35.75
CA SER A 37 17.21 -66.80 35.57
C SER A 37 17.44 -65.30 35.52
N LEU A 38 18.38 -64.80 36.32
CA LEU A 38 18.80 -63.41 36.31
C LEU A 38 20.18 -63.33 35.66
N GLU A 39 20.27 -62.56 34.58
CA GLU A 39 21.56 -62.26 33.97
C GLU A 39 22.16 -61.00 34.61
N PRO A 40 23.47 -61.00 34.92
CA PRO A 40 24.13 -59.81 35.42
C PRO A 40 24.25 -58.80 34.28
N VAL A 41 23.54 -57.69 34.39
CA VAL A 41 23.55 -56.60 33.41
C VAL A 41 23.95 -55.28 34.07
N GLY A 42 24.43 -54.35 33.27
CA GLY A 42 24.71 -52.98 33.71
C GLY A 42 26.20 -52.63 33.87
N PRO A 43 26.48 -51.36 34.20
CA PRO A 43 27.82 -50.78 34.11
C PRO A 43 28.83 -51.47 35.03
N HIS A 44 28.42 -51.90 36.22
CA HIS A 44 29.31 -52.57 37.17
C HIS A 44 29.71 -53.98 36.72
N PHE A 45 28.78 -54.73 36.12
CA PHE A 45 29.09 -56.03 35.54
C PHE A 45 30.02 -55.89 34.33
N LEU A 46 29.75 -54.92 33.44
CA LEU A 46 30.61 -54.64 32.30
C LEU A 46 32.03 -54.22 32.73
N ALA A 47 32.16 -53.40 33.77
CA ALA A 47 33.45 -53.03 34.35
C ALA A 47 34.17 -54.26 34.93
N HIS A 48 33.46 -55.13 35.66
CA HIS A 48 34.04 -56.38 36.17
C HIS A 48 34.50 -57.31 35.03
N ALA A 49 33.66 -57.51 34.01
CA ALA A 49 33.98 -58.33 32.84
C ALA A 49 35.18 -57.79 32.05
N ARG A 50 35.26 -56.46 31.89
CA ARG A 50 36.41 -55.78 31.26
C ARG A 50 37.70 -56.04 32.05
N ARG A 51 37.69 -55.81 33.36
CA ARG A 51 38.83 -56.09 34.24
C ARG A 51 39.30 -57.54 34.17
N ALA A 52 38.34 -58.48 34.25
CA ALA A 52 38.62 -59.90 34.16
C ALA A 52 39.22 -60.30 32.80
N ARG A 53 38.67 -59.76 31.70
CA ARG A 53 39.17 -60.03 30.33
C ARG A 53 40.58 -59.49 30.11
N HIS A 54 40.87 -58.29 30.61
CA HIS A 54 42.16 -57.62 30.41
C HIS A 54 43.18 -57.90 31.52
N LYS A 55 42.82 -58.71 32.53
CA LYS A 55 43.65 -59.03 33.70
C LYS A 55 44.18 -57.77 34.41
N ARG A 56 43.32 -56.77 34.58
CA ARG A 56 43.65 -55.48 35.20
C ARG A 56 43.16 -55.41 36.63
N THR A 57 43.92 -54.74 37.48
CA THR A 57 43.45 -54.33 38.80
C THR A 57 42.38 -53.23 38.68
N PHE A 58 41.66 -52.97 39.77
CA PHE A 58 40.64 -51.91 39.81
C PHE A 58 41.25 -50.53 39.49
N SER A 59 42.39 -50.19 40.09
CA SER A 59 43.08 -48.91 39.90
C SER A 59 43.65 -48.75 38.48
N GLU A 60 44.17 -49.82 37.87
CA GLU A 60 44.66 -49.79 36.50
C GLU A 60 43.53 -49.61 35.48
N ASP A 61 42.41 -50.31 35.64
CA ASP A 61 41.28 -50.18 34.72
C ASP A 61 40.59 -48.83 34.85
N ASP A 62 40.42 -48.30 36.07
CA ASP A 62 39.88 -46.96 36.29
C ASP A 62 40.78 -45.88 35.66
N ARG A 63 42.10 -46.01 35.78
CA ARG A 63 43.05 -45.09 35.12
C ARG A 63 42.94 -45.19 33.58
N ILE A 64 42.84 -46.39 33.03
CA ILE A 64 42.76 -46.61 31.59
C ILE A 64 41.41 -46.13 31.03
N GLU A 65 40.31 -46.39 31.73
CA GLU A 65 38.99 -45.89 31.36
C GLU A 65 38.91 -44.37 31.47
N ALA A 66 39.51 -43.77 32.50
CA ALA A 66 39.64 -42.32 32.59
C ALA A 66 40.44 -41.77 31.40
N GLN A 67 41.57 -42.38 31.05
CA GLN A 67 42.36 -41.98 29.87
C GLN A 67 41.59 -42.17 28.55
N ASN A 68 40.86 -43.28 28.39
CA ASN A 68 40.06 -43.54 27.20
C ASN A 68 38.86 -42.58 27.10
N ASN A 69 38.24 -42.22 28.23
CA ASN A 69 37.16 -41.26 28.26
C ASN A 69 37.68 -39.86 27.93
N VAL A 70 38.85 -39.46 28.45
CA VAL A 70 39.52 -38.21 28.04
C VAL A 70 39.82 -38.22 26.55
N LYS A 71 40.43 -39.29 26.00
CA LYS A 71 40.68 -39.41 24.56
C LYS A 71 39.41 -39.38 23.72
N LYS A 72 38.34 -40.04 24.17
CA LYS A 72 37.05 -40.06 23.48
C LYS A 72 36.40 -38.68 23.47
N VAL A 73 36.44 -37.98 24.60
CA VAL A 73 35.95 -36.59 24.69
C VAL A 73 36.81 -35.68 23.81
N GLU A 74 38.13 -35.85 23.81
CA GLU A 74 39.02 -35.13 22.90
C GLU A 74 38.66 -35.40 21.42
N ASP A 75 38.54 -36.66 21.00
CA ASP A 75 38.23 -37.02 19.61
C ASP A 75 36.82 -36.56 19.17
N ASP A 76 35.79 -36.72 20.02
CA ASP A 76 34.43 -36.24 19.77
C ASP A 76 34.39 -34.70 19.74
N GLU A 77 35.20 -34.01 20.54
CA GLU A 77 35.33 -32.55 20.55
C GLU A 77 36.11 -32.03 19.32
N LEU A 78 37.04 -32.83 18.79
CA LEU A 78 37.87 -32.53 17.63
C LEU A 78 37.13 -32.75 16.28
N GLY A 79 36.15 -33.65 16.18
CA GLY A 79 35.55 -34.03 14.89
C GLY A 79 34.73 -32.96 14.16
N GLU A 80 34.12 -32.01 14.87
CA GLU A 80 33.11 -31.10 14.28
C GLU A 80 33.69 -29.75 13.79
N ILE A 81 34.90 -29.38 14.24
CA ILE A 81 35.56 -28.09 13.96
C ILE A 81 36.99 -28.36 13.49
N SER A 82 37.17 -29.19 12.46
CA SER A 82 38.49 -29.49 11.90
C SER A 82 38.54 -29.11 10.42
N GLU A 83 38.94 -27.87 10.15
CA GLU A 83 39.27 -27.44 8.79
C GLU A 83 40.73 -27.79 8.47
N PRO A 84 41.06 -28.19 7.23
CA PRO A 84 42.44 -28.41 6.81
C PRO A 84 43.25 -27.14 6.98
N GLU A 85 44.45 -27.26 7.57
CA GLU A 85 45.33 -26.13 7.79
C GLU A 85 46.23 -25.94 6.58
N ASP A 86 46.13 -24.78 5.95
CA ASP A 86 46.97 -24.40 4.81
C ASP A 86 48.40 -24.13 5.30
N PRO A 87 49.45 -24.70 4.66
CA PRO A 87 50.85 -24.39 4.97
C PRO A 87 51.16 -22.88 5.02
N MET A 88 50.52 -22.05 4.20
CA MET A 88 50.68 -20.59 4.24
C MET A 88 50.08 -19.93 5.50
N MET A 89 49.11 -20.58 6.14
CA MET A 89 48.53 -20.11 7.41
C MET A 89 49.49 -20.37 8.57
N LEU A 90 50.19 -21.51 8.58
CA LEU A 90 51.13 -21.86 9.64
C LEU A 90 52.40 -21.01 9.61
N SER A 91 52.79 -20.51 8.44
CA SER A 91 53.97 -19.64 8.28
C SER A 91 53.69 -18.16 8.56
N ARG A 92 52.50 -17.80 9.07
CA ARG A 92 52.15 -16.40 9.32
C ARG A 92 52.82 -15.87 10.59
N GLU A 93 53.40 -14.69 10.48
CA GLU A 93 54.02 -14.00 11.62
C GLU A 93 52.96 -13.35 12.51
N ALA A 94 53.15 -13.43 13.83
CA ALA A 94 52.24 -12.80 14.80
C ALA A 94 52.19 -11.27 14.70
N LYS A 95 53.23 -10.65 14.11
CA LYS A 95 53.31 -9.21 13.90
C LYS A 95 52.31 -8.71 12.85
N ASP A 96 51.97 -9.55 11.87
CA ASP A 96 51.01 -9.23 10.82
C ASP A 96 49.57 -9.64 11.18
N TRP A 97 49.20 -9.57 12.45
CA TRP A 97 47.88 -10.01 12.94
C TRP A 97 46.71 -9.22 12.33
N LYS A 98 46.94 -7.98 11.86
CA LYS A 98 45.88 -7.15 11.27
C LYS A 98 45.38 -7.73 9.93
N ASN A 99 46.25 -8.34 9.13
CA ASN A 99 45.89 -8.94 7.84
C ASN A 99 45.49 -10.42 7.96
N GLN A 100 45.34 -10.92 9.19
CA GLN A 100 44.96 -12.30 9.45
C GLN A 100 43.46 -12.52 9.49
N ASP A 101 43.06 -13.66 8.96
CA ASP A 101 41.70 -14.16 9.11
C ASP A 101 41.58 -14.92 10.44
N HIS A 102 41.16 -14.22 11.49
CA HIS A 102 41.05 -14.78 12.84
C HIS A 102 40.10 -15.98 12.92
N TYR A 103 39.05 -16.03 12.09
CA TYR A 103 38.17 -17.19 12.04
C TYR A 103 38.87 -18.38 11.39
N ALA A 104 39.62 -18.18 10.32
CA ALA A 104 40.35 -19.25 9.66
C ALA A 104 41.48 -19.82 10.55
N VAL A 105 42.18 -18.96 11.30
CA VAL A 105 43.20 -19.37 12.28
C VAL A 105 42.61 -20.35 13.31
N LEU A 106 41.38 -20.08 13.77
CA LEU A 106 40.66 -20.96 14.70
C LEU A 106 39.95 -22.15 14.02
N GLY A 107 39.90 -22.21 12.68
CA GLY A 107 39.17 -23.25 11.94
C GLY A 107 37.64 -23.06 11.98
N LEU A 108 37.20 -21.80 12.10
CA LEU A 108 35.80 -21.38 12.13
C LEU A 108 35.39 -20.67 10.83
N SER A 109 36.08 -20.92 9.71
CA SER A 109 35.82 -20.25 8.42
C SER A 109 34.39 -20.49 7.94
N LYS A 110 33.82 -21.66 8.22
CA LYS A 110 32.41 -21.96 7.91
C LYS A 110 31.40 -21.12 8.71
N TYR A 111 31.71 -20.79 9.96
CA TYR A 111 30.78 -20.13 10.88
C TYR A 111 30.93 -18.60 10.89
N ARG A 112 32.16 -18.07 10.79
CA ARG A 112 32.47 -16.61 10.79
C ARG A 112 31.72 -15.86 11.91
N TYR A 113 31.10 -14.74 11.57
CA TYR A 113 30.24 -13.93 12.46
C TYR A 113 29.08 -14.70 13.10
N LYS A 114 28.72 -15.90 12.62
CA LYS A 114 27.69 -16.76 13.24
C LYS A 114 28.25 -17.69 14.31
N ALA A 115 29.58 -17.76 14.46
CA ALA A 115 30.21 -18.61 15.47
C ALA A 115 29.79 -18.16 16.88
N THR A 116 29.34 -19.12 17.70
CA THR A 116 29.00 -18.85 19.10
C THR A 116 30.27 -18.71 19.94
N GLU A 117 30.16 -18.04 21.08
CA GLU A 117 31.28 -17.90 22.02
C GLU A 117 31.81 -19.28 22.47
N GLU A 118 30.92 -20.24 22.67
CA GLU A 118 31.27 -21.62 23.01
C GLU A 118 32.07 -22.31 21.90
N GLN A 119 31.67 -22.12 20.64
CA GLN A 119 32.41 -22.62 19.47
C GLN A 119 33.80 -21.99 19.39
N ILE A 120 33.93 -20.69 19.68
CA ILE A 120 35.22 -19.99 19.71
C ILE A 120 36.12 -20.56 20.81
N LYS A 121 35.61 -20.73 22.04
CA LYS A 121 36.36 -21.32 23.16
C LYS A 121 36.80 -22.76 22.87
N LYS A 122 35.90 -23.57 22.28
CA LYS A 122 36.19 -24.95 21.89
C LYS A 122 37.25 -25.02 20.81
N ALA A 123 37.14 -24.19 19.76
CA ALA A 123 38.13 -24.08 18.69
C ALA A 123 39.51 -23.65 19.21
N HIS A 124 39.55 -22.67 20.13
CA HIS A 124 40.78 -22.24 20.80
C HIS A 124 41.45 -23.39 21.57
N ARG A 125 40.72 -24.08 22.46
CA ARG A 125 41.25 -25.22 23.23
C ARG A 125 41.88 -26.27 22.30
N LYS A 126 41.16 -26.61 21.23
CA LYS A 126 41.62 -27.54 20.20
C LYS A 126 42.91 -27.08 19.51
N LYS A 127 42.96 -25.82 19.06
CA LYS A 127 44.12 -25.26 18.35
C LYS A 127 45.35 -25.16 19.26
N VAL A 128 45.16 -24.74 20.51
CA VAL A 128 46.21 -24.72 21.54
C VAL A 128 46.77 -26.11 21.79
N LEU A 129 45.91 -27.12 21.97
CA LEU A 129 46.37 -28.50 22.21
C LEU A 129 47.17 -29.10 21.05
N LYS A 130 46.90 -28.66 19.81
CA LYS A 130 47.58 -29.12 18.60
C LYS A 130 48.90 -28.37 18.34
N HIS A 131 48.91 -27.05 18.55
CA HIS A 131 50.02 -26.17 18.18
C HIS A 131 50.81 -25.65 19.39
N HIS A 132 50.64 -26.25 20.56
CA HIS A 132 51.38 -25.88 21.76
C HIS A 132 52.91 -25.97 21.53
N PRO A 133 53.70 -24.96 21.93
CA PRO A 133 55.15 -24.94 21.72
C PRO A 133 55.84 -26.21 22.25
N ASP A 134 55.48 -26.66 23.45
CA ASP A 134 56.02 -27.88 24.08
C ASP A 134 55.83 -29.15 23.23
N LYS A 135 54.65 -29.34 22.63
CA LYS A 135 54.38 -30.50 21.76
C LYS A 135 55.10 -30.39 20.41
N ARG A 136 55.28 -29.18 19.88
CA ARG A 136 55.98 -28.96 18.61
C ARG A 136 57.49 -29.16 18.78
N ALA A 137 58.05 -28.70 19.90
CA ALA A 137 59.43 -28.98 20.28
C ALA A 137 59.70 -30.50 20.39
N ALA A 138 58.75 -31.25 20.96
CA ALA A 138 58.85 -32.71 21.05
C ALA A 138 58.84 -33.43 19.67
N THR A 139 58.33 -32.78 18.62
CA THR A 139 58.31 -33.32 17.24
C THR A 139 59.50 -32.90 16.37
N GLY A 140 60.47 -32.14 16.91
CA GLY A 140 61.64 -31.67 16.16
C GLY A 140 61.34 -30.59 15.12
N ALA A 141 60.15 -29.98 15.17
CA ALA A 141 59.82 -28.80 14.37
C ALA A 141 60.53 -27.57 14.94
N THR A 142 60.82 -26.58 14.09
CA THR A 142 61.40 -25.29 14.49
C THR A 142 60.61 -24.65 15.64
N GLU A 143 61.32 -23.94 16.53
CA GLU A 143 60.81 -23.13 17.67
C GLU A 143 59.97 -21.92 17.21
N ASP A 144 59.11 -22.11 16.23
CA ASP A 144 58.29 -21.07 15.64
C ASP A 144 56.95 -20.97 16.36
N ASP A 145 56.94 -20.19 17.44
CA ASP A 145 55.77 -19.88 18.25
C ASP A 145 54.84 -18.84 17.59
N ASN A 146 55.13 -18.38 16.37
CA ASN A 146 54.34 -17.35 15.72
C ASN A 146 52.89 -17.79 15.52
N PHE A 147 52.66 -19.02 15.03
CA PHE A 147 51.30 -19.52 14.83
C PHE A 147 50.52 -19.65 16.15
N PHE A 148 51.21 -20.03 17.24
CA PHE A 148 50.61 -20.08 18.58
C PHE A 148 50.18 -18.69 19.06
N LYS A 149 51.03 -17.68 18.86
CA LYS A 149 50.70 -16.27 19.13
C LYS A 149 49.54 -15.76 18.26
N CYS A 150 49.45 -16.18 17.00
CA CYS A 150 48.31 -15.90 16.13
C CYS A 150 47.01 -16.50 16.68
N ILE A 151 47.04 -17.75 17.19
CA ILE A 151 45.87 -18.39 17.83
C ILE A 151 45.40 -17.61 19.06
N GLN A 152 46.32 -17.19 19.93
CA GLN A 152 46.01 -16.38 21.09
C GLN A 152 45.37 -15.06 20.68
N LYS A 153 46.00 -14.33 19.75
CA LYS A 153 45.50 -13.04 19.26
C LYS A 153 44.13 -13.15 18.60
N ALA A 154 43.89 -14.19 17.80
CA ALA A 154 42.60 -14.46 17.19
C ALA A 154 41.51 -14.70 18.24
N THR A 155 41.84 -15.46 19.29
CA THR A 155 40.89 -15.76 20.37
C THR A 155 40.55 -14.51 21.19
N ASP A 156 41.55 -13.72 21.57
CA ASP A 156 41.36 -12.46 22.30
C ASP A 156 40.47 -11.49 21.52
N LEU A 157 40.60 -11.48 20.19
CA LEU A 157 39.82 -10.64 19.32
C LEU A 157 38.38 -11.12 19.17
N LEU A 158 38.18 -12.41 18.95
CA LEU A 158 36.85 -12.99 18.69
C LEU A 158 36.02 -13.18 19.96
N LEU A 159 36.63 -13.27 21.15
CA LEU A 159 35.91 -13.34 22.43
C LEU A 159 35.42 -11.96 22.89
N ASP A 160 36.16 -10.89 22.61
CA ASP A 160 35.75 -9.53 22.95
C ASP A 160 34.67 -9.05 21.96
N PRO A 161 33.43 -8.79 22.39
CA PRO A 161 32.34 -8.42 21.48
C PRO A 161 32.62 -7.12 20.73
N VAL A 162 33.37 -6.18 21.32
CA VAL A 162 33.70 -4.90 20.68
C VAL A 162 34.74 -5.12 19.58
N LYS A 163 35.83 -5.82 19.90
CA LYS A 163 36.90 -6.08 18.92
C LYS A 163 36.44 -7.02 17.81
N ARG A 164 35.65 -8.04 18.15
CA ARG A 164 35.00 -8.93 17.17
C ARG A 164 34.15 -8.12 16.21
N ARG A 165 33.34 -7.19 16.71
CA ARG A 165 32.51 -6.31 15.87
C ARG A 165 33.34 -5.39 14.99
N GLN A 166 34.47 -4.86 15.47
CA GLN A 166 35.38 -4.06 14.66
C GLN A 166 35.98 -4.89 13.51
N PHE A 167 36.39 -6.13 13.77
CA PHE A 167 36.90 -7.05 12.76
C PHE A 167 35.81 -7.49 11.78
N ASP A 168 34.64 -7.91 12.26
CA ASP A 168 33.50 -8.29 11.43
C ASP A 168 33.05 -7.14 10.50
N SER A 169 33.31 -5.88 10.90
CA SER A 169 33.02 -4.71 10.06
C SER A 169 33.86 -4.62 8.79
N VAL A 170 35.00 -5.31 8.72
CA VAL A 170 35.93 -5.31 7.59
C VAL A 170 36.23 -6.70 7.06
N ASP A 171 35.47 -7.71 7.49
CA ASP A 171 35.64 -9.10 7.05
C ASP A 171 35.21 -9.28 5.58
N GLU A 172 36.19 -9.16 4.69
CA GLU A 172 36.05 -9.32 3.23
C GLU A 172 35.64 -10.74 2.83
N ALA A 173 36.08 -11.78 3.56
CA ALA A 173 35.79 -13.16 3.19
C ALA A 173 34.34 -13.57 3.50
N ALA A 174 33.61 -12.74 4.25
CA ALA A 174 32.17 -12.87 4.44
C ALA A 174 31.35 -12.00 3.47
N ASP A 175 32.00 -11.22 2.59
CA ASP A 175 31.31 -10.44 1.57
C ASP A 175 30.87 -11.34 0.41
N VAL A 176 29.62 -11.16 -0.01
CA VAL A 176 29.01 -11.96 -1.09
C VAL A 176 28.93 -11.07 -2.33
N PRO A 177 29.64 -11.41 -3.43
CA PRO A 177 29.64 -10.57 -4.61
C PRO A 177 28.26 -10.51 -5.27
N PRO A 178 27.91 -9.39 -5.92
CA PRO A 178 26.67 -9.28 -6.67
C PRO A 178 26.66 -10.25 -7.87
N PRO A 179 25.47 -10.64 -8.36
CA PRO A 179 25.37 -11.53 -9.52
C PRO A 179 25.97 -10.91 -10.78
N SER A 180 26.64 -11.75 -11.58
CA SER A 180 27.16 -11.32 -12.88
C SER A 180 26.03 -11.00 -13.86
N LYS A 181 26.32 -10.20 -14.91
CA LYS A 181 25.32 -9.89 -15.96
C LYS A 181 24.71 -11.13 -16.63
N LYS A 182 25.43 -12.27 -16.65
CA LYS A 182 24.90 -13.55 -17.17
C LYS A 182 23.90 -14.16 -16.19
N ASP A 183 24.24 -14.16 -14.90
CA ASP A 183 23.37 -14.68 -13.83
C ASP A 183 22.06 -13.91 -13.73
N GLN A 184 22.10 -12.60 -14.01
CA GLN A 184 20.92 -11.73 -13.95
C GLN A 184 19.87 -12.06 -15.03
N LYS A 185 20.23 -12.80 -16.09
CA LYS A 185 19.27 -13.23 -17.13
C LYS A 185 18.39 -14.39 -16.68
N ASP A 186 18.88 -15.21 -15.75
CA ASP A 186 18.13 -16.31 -15.19
C ASP A 186 17.40 -15.83 -13.93
N LYS A 187 16.07 -15.85 -13.95
CA LYS A 187 15.23 -15.40 -12.83
C LYS A 187 15.59 -16.08 -11.51
N LYS A 188 15.82 -17.40 -11.53
CA LYS A 188 16.11 -18.17 -10.32
C LYS A 188 17.46 -17.78 -9.75
N LEU A 189 18.46 -17.58 -10.60
CA LEU A 189 19.79 -17.13 -10.17
C LEU A 189 19.78 -15.67 -9.73
N PHE A 190 19.00 -14.80 -10.38
CA PHE A 190 18.81 -13.41 -10.00
C PHE A 190 18.36 -13.29 -8.54
N TYR A 191 17.20 -13.88 -8.19
CA TYR A 191 16.66 -13.79 -6.83
C TYR A 191 17.57 -14.48 -5.82
N LYS A 192 18.13 -15.64 -6.15
CA LYS A 192 19.03 -16.38 -5.25
C LYS A 192 20.30 -15.59 -4.92
N LYS A 193 20.99 -15.07 -5.92
CA LYS A 193 22.27 -14.36 -5.73
C LYS A 193 22.08 -12.98 -5.11
N TRP A 194 21.09 -12.20 -5.56
CA TRP A 194 20.78 -10.92 -4.92
C TRP A 194 20.30 -11.10 -3.48
N SER A 195 19.44 -12.09 -3.20
CA SER A 195 19.01 -12.38 -1.82
C SER A 195 20.20 -12.72 -0.91
N GLN A 196 21.16 -13.53 -1.39
CA GLN A 196 22.37 -13.84 -0.63
C GLN A 196 23.24 -12.60 -0.41
N CYS A 197 23.42 -11.77 -1.45
CA CYS A 197 24.18 -10.53 -1.38
C CYS A 197 23.57 -9.55 -0.35
N PHE A 198 22.28 -9.22 -0.48
CA PHE A 198 21.61 -8.31 0.45
C PHE A 198 21.43 -8.90 1.86
N LYS A 199 21.38 -10.22 2.02
CA LYS A 199 21.44 -10.86 3.34
C LYS A 199 22.80 -10.68 3.99
N ALA A 200 23.89 -10.77 3.22
CA ALA A 200 25.23 -10.48 3.70
C ALA A 200 25.39 -9.01 4.07
N GLU A 201 24.85 -8.08 3.27
CA GLU A 201 24.85 -6.64 3.61
C GLU A 201 23.97 -6.32 4.83
N GLY A 202 22.80 -6.94 4.92
CA GLY A 202 21.84 -6.74 6.00
C GLY A 202 22.39 -7.04 7.40
N ARG A 203 23.46 -7.85 7.51
CA ARG A 203 24.17 -8.11 8.78
C ARG A 203 24.69 -6.83 9.42
N PHE A 204 24.96 -5.81 8.61
CA PHE A 204 25.47 -4.52 9.04
C PHE A 204 24.40 -3.51 9.45
N SER A 205 23.10 -3.85 9.36
CA SER A 205 22.05 -2.90 9.71
C SER A 205 21.88 -2.75 11.23
N ARG A 206 21.77 -1.50 11.70
CA ARG A 206 21.29 -1.21 13.06
C ARG A 206 19.79 -1.45 13.22
N ILE A 207 19.04 -1.40 12.13
CA ILE A 207 17.57 -1.47 12.13
C ILE A 207 17.16 -2.90 11.81
N GLN A 208 16.36 -3.51 12.69
CA GLN A 208 15.85 -4.87 12.55
C GLN A 208 14.32 -4.87 12.72
N PRO A 209 13.58 -5.74 12.01
CA PRO A 209 14.08 -6.77 11.08
C PRO A 209 14.46 -6.20 9.70
N VAL A 210 15.52 -6.73 9.10
CA VAL A 210 15.89 -6.40 7.71
C VAL A 210 14.86 -7.01 6.72
N PRO A 211 14.23 -6.20 5.84
CA PRO A 211 13.35 -6.70 4.79
C PRO A 211 14.06 -7.69 3.86
N LYS A 212 13.34 -8.73 3.43
CA LYS A 212 13.88 -9.73 2.49
C LYS A 212 13.75 -9.22 1.06
N PHE A 213 14.67 -9.63 0.19
CA PHE A 213 14.64 -9.29 -1.25
C PHE A 213 13.39 -9.83 -1.98
N GLY A 214 12.81 -10.91 -1.47
CA GLY A 214 11.61 -11.54 -2.03
C GLY A 214 11.89 -12.45 -3.23
N ASP A 215 10.83 -12.70 -4.00
CA ASP A 215 10.79 -13.50 -5.22
C ASP A 215 10.00 -12.79 -6.33
N ASP A 216 9.73 -13.47 -7.45
CA ASP A 216 9.02 -12.89 -8.61
C ASP A 216 7.57 -12.48 -8.32
N ASN A 217 6.97 -13.03 -7.26
CA ASN A 217 5.58 -12.81 -6.87
C ASN A 217 5.43 -11.81 -5.71
N SER A 218 6.54 -11.26 -5.21
CA SER A 218 6.49 -10.26 -4.14
C SER A 218 5.67 -9.03 -4.55
N SER A 219 4.88 -8.52 -3.61
CA SER A 219 4.00 -7.39 -3.86
C SER A 219 4.80 -6.11 -4.11
N LYS A 220 4.16 -5.12 -4.74
CA LYS A 220 4.77 -3.80 -4.95
C LYS A 220 5.21 -3.17 -3.62
N GLU A 221 4.41 -3.29 -2.57
CA GLU A 221 4.71 -2.74 -1.25
C GLU A 221 5.90 -3.43 -0.59
N GLU A 222 6.02 -4.76 -0.73
CA GLU A 222 7.17 -5.50 -0.21
C GLU A 222 8.46 -5.10 -0.91
N VAL A 223 8.41 -4.95 -2.24
CA VAL A 223 9.54 -4.52 -3.05
C VAL A 223 9.93 -3.09 -2.70
N GLU A 224 8.96 -2.17 -2.62
CA GLU A 224 9.21 -0.78 -2.22
C GLU A 224 9.79 -0.68 -0.81
N ASN A 225 9.26 -1.42 0.16
CA ASN A 225 9.79 -1.47 1.52
C ASN A 225 11.25 -1.95 1.54
N PHE A 226 11.57 -3.00 0.79
CA PHE A 226 12.94 -3.49 0.66
C PHE A 226 13.88 -2.41 0.10
N TYR A 227 13.56 -1.81 -1.04
CA TYR A 227 14.43 -0.81 -1.66
C TYR A 227 14.54 0.45 -0.79
N ASN A 228 13.44 0.92 -0.20
CA ASN A 228 13.45 2.08 0.70
C ASN A 228 14.31 1.85 1.96
N PHE A 229 14.27 0.64 2.52
CA PHE A 229 15.12 0.27 3.65
C PHE A 229 16.61 0.34 3.28
N PHE A 230 16.99 -0.22 2.14
CA PHE A 230 18.40 -0.23 1.71
C PHE A 230 18.88 1.13 1.16
N TYR A 231 18.01 1.97 0.60
CA TYR A 231 18.36 3.36 0.24
C TYR A 231 18.61 4.22 1.49
N ASN A 232 17.92 3.92 2.59
CA ASN A 232 18.09 4.57 3.90
C ASN A 232 18.87 3.69 4.90
N PHE A 233 19.79 2.86 4.39
CA PHE A 233 20.47 1.86 5.19
C PHE A 233 21.35 2.48 6.28
N ASP A 234 21.04 2.20 7.54
CA ASP A 234 21.86 2.61 8.68
C ASP A 234 22.87 1.50 9.05
N SER A 235 24.10 1.65 8.54
CA SER A 235 25.19 0.71 8.77
C SER A 235 25.88 0.94 10.10
N TRP A 236 26.12 -0.15 10.82
CA TRP A 236 26.81 -0.16 12.08
C TRP A 236 28.34 -0.28 11.92
N ARG A 237 28.85 -0.53 10.71
CA ARG A 237 30.27 -0.66 10.38
C ARG A 237 31.09 0.54 10.88
N SER A 238 32.18 0.26 11.61
CA SER A 238 33.04 1.30 12.18
C SER A 238 34.33 1.53 11.40
N PHE A 239 34.86 0.49 10.74
CA PHE A 239 36.18 0.48 10.07
C PHE A 239 37.38 0.76 11.00
N GLU A 240 37.16 0.65 12.30
CA GLU A 240 38.14 0.96 13.34
C GLU A 240 39.25 -0.08 13.44
N TYR A 241 38.99 -1.33 13.06
CA TYR A 241 40.01 -2.38 12.99
C TYR A 241 41.18 -2.02 12.07
N GLN A 242 40.95 -1.15 11.08
CA GLN A 242 41.94 -0.70 10.11
C GLN A 242 42.60 0.63 10.52
N ASP A 243 42.40 1.09 11.76
CA ASP A 243 43.09 2.25 12.29
C ASP A 243 44.59 1.96 12.48
N GLU A 244 45.43 2.96 12.21
CA GLU A 244 46.85 2.89 12.54
C GLU A 244 47.01 2.90 14.06
N ASP A 245 47.90 2.06 14.59
CA ASP A 245 48.13 2.00 16.03
C ASP A 245 48.65 3.35 16.51
N VAL A 246 48.10 3.83 17.63
CA VAL A 246 48.52 5.06 18.29
C VAL A 246 49.50 4.61 19.38
N PRO A 247 50.83 4.78 19.20
CA PRO A 247 51.78 4.38 20.22
C PRO A 247 51.50 5.15 21.51
N ASP A 248 51.30 4.44 22.62
CA ASP A 248 51.12 5.03 23.95
C ASP A 248 52.47 5.43 24.58
N ASP A 249 53.59 5.06 23.95
CA ASP A 249 54.94 5.50 24.31
C ASP A 249 55.15 6.96 23.90
N ASN A 250 54.70 7.83 24.80
CA ASN A 250 55.06 9.22 25.06
C ASN A 250 56.07 9.88 24.10
N GLU A 251 55.63 10.96 23.41
CA GLU A 251 56.51 12.12 23.18
C GLU A 251 55.78 13.41 22.78
N ASN A 252 54.52 13.37 22.27
CA ASN A 252 53.73 14.60 22.10
C ASN A 252 52.21 14.35 22.05
N ARG A 253 51.43 15.05 22.91
CA ARG A 253 49.95 15.08 22.87
C ARG A 253 49.43 15.43 21.47
N ASP A 254 50.14 16.28 20.75
CA ASP A 254 49.78 16.67 19.40
C ASP A 254 49.97 15.55 18.38
N GLN A 255 50.95 14.66 18.56
CA GLN A 255 51.12 13.46 17.72
C GLN A 255 49.97 12.48 17.93
N LYS A 256 49.56 12.22 19.19
CA LYS A 256 48.37 11.40 19.50
C LYS A 256 47.11 11.97 18.84
N ARG A 257 46.85 13.27 19.03
CA ARG A 257 45.71 13.96 18.41
C ARG A 257 45.77 13.94 16.88
N HIS A 258 46.96 14.07 16.31
CA HIS A 258 47.17 13.98 14.87
C HIS A 258 46.82 12.59 14.32
N MET A 259 47.29 11.53 14.98
CA MET A 259 46.99 10.14 14.60
C MET A 259 45.50 9.82 14.75
N GLU A 260 44.87 10.21 15.87
CA GLU A 260 43.43 10.06 16.06
C GLU A 260 42.62 10.79 14.98
N ARG A 261 43.05 12.00 14.57
CA ARG A 261 42.42 12.74 13.47
C ARG A 261 42.62 12.03 12.13
N LYS A 262 43.81 11.48 11.87
CA LYS A 262 44.10 10.69 10.65
C LYS A 262 43.20 9.45 10.58
N ASN A 263 43.11 8.69 11.67
CA ASN A 263 42.24 7.52 11.80
C ASN A 263 40.77 7.90 11.63
N ASN A 264 40.30 8.96 12.29
CA ASN A 264 38.92 9.42 12.12
C ASN A 264 38.59 9.84 10.67
N ASN A 265 39.51 10.52 9.99
CA ASN A 265 39.34 10.88 8.58
C ASN A 265 39.35 9.64 7.68
N ALA A 266 40.21 8.65 7.95
CA ALA A 266 40.24 7.38 7.22
C ALA A 266 38.93 6.60 7.40
N ARG A 267 38.40 6.49 8.63
CA ARG A 267 37.10 5.87 8.90
C ARG A 267 35.96 6.59 8.19
N LYS A 268 35.94 7.93 8.22
CA LYS A 268 34.93 8.72 7.50
C LYS A 268 34.98 8.46 5.99
N LYS A 269 36.18 8.43 5.41
CA LYS A 269 36.39 8.11 4.00
C LYS A 269 35.83 6.73 3.66
N LYS A 270 36.19 5.69 4.43
CA LYS A 270 35.72 4.31 4.23
C LYS A 270 34.20 4.17 4.40
N LYS A 271 33.59 4.87 5.36
CA LYS A 271 32.13 4.91 5.51
C LYS A 271 31.44 5.54 4.30
N THR A 272 32.00 6.62 3.76
CA THR A 272 31.49 7.25 2.53
C THR A 272 31.62 6.30 1.33
N GLU A 273 32.77 5.65 1.18
CA GLU A 273 33.02 4.67 0.11
C GLU A 273 32.09 3.45 0.21
N ASP A 274 31.86 2.91 1.41
CA ASP A 274 30.95 1.80 1.64
C ASP A 274 29.48 2.19 1.37
N SER A 275 29.08 3.40 1.77
CA SER A 275 27.75 3.92 1.46
C SER A 275 27.55 4.09 -0.05
N ALA A 276 28.57 4.58 -0.76
CA ALA A 276 28.53 4.72 -2.21
C ALA A 276 28.51 3.34 -2.91
N ARG A 277 29.29 2.37 -2.40
CA ARG A 277 29.28 0.98 -2.87
C ARG A 277 27.91 0.34 -2.73
N LEU A 278 27.27 0.48 -1.55
CA LEU A 278 25.94 -0.08 -1.30
C LEU A 278 24.87 0.57 -2.19
N ARG A 279 24.92 1.90 -2.39
CA ARG A 279 24.02 2.60 -3.33
C ARG A 279 24.17 2.08 -4.75
N LYS A 280 25.40 1.95 -5.24
CA LYS A 280 25.67 1.39 -6.57
C LYS A 280 25.11 -0.03 -6.72
N LEU A 281 25.31 -0.86 -5.69
CA LEU A 281 24.78 -2.23 -5.64
C LEU A 281 23.25 -2.24 -5.73
N LEU A 282 22.59 -1.33 -5.03
CA LEU A 282 21.13 -1.17 -5.04
C LEU A 282 20.60 -0.66 -6.39
N ASP A 283 21.30 0.28 -7.01
CA ASP A 283 20.98 0.81 -8.34
C ASP A 283 21.14 -0.28 -9.42
N ASP A 284 22.23 -1.06 -9.36
CA ASP A 284 22.45 -2.20 -10.25
C ASP A 284 21.35 -3.26 -10.08
N ALA A 285 20.94 -3.54 -8.83
CA ALA A 285 19.85 -4.47 -8.56
C ALA A 285 18.50 -3.96 -9.07
N SER A 286 18.16 -2.69 -8.80
CA SER A 286 16.88 -2.08 -9.20
C SER A 286 16.74 -1.93 -10.72
N ALA A 287 17.84 -1.64 -11.41
CA ALA A 287 17.87 -1.58 -12.88
C ALA A 287 17.66 -2.95 -13.52
N ALA A 288 18.15 -4.02 -12.87
CA ALA A 288 17.99 -5.38 -13.36
C ALA A 288 16.62 -5.98 -13.01
N ASP A 289 16.01 -5.61 -11.88
CA ASP A 289 14.76 -6.19 -11.35
C ASP A 289 13.57 -6.07 -12.32
N GLU A 290 12.98 -7.22 -12.67
CA GLU A 290 11.80 -7.29 -13.54
C GLU A 290 10.53 -6.76 -12.87
N ARG A 291 10.39 -6.90 -11.55
CA ARG A 291 9.20 -6.48 -10.79
C ARG A 291 9.04 -4.97 -10.87
N ILE A 292 10.13 -4.24 -10.65
CA ILE A 292 10.15 -2.77 -10.79
C ILE A 292 9.79 -2.35 -12.22
N LYS A 293 10.28 -3.08 -13.24
CA LYS A 293 9.90 -2.82 -14.64
C LYS A 293 8.41 -3.05 -14.87
N ARG A 294 7.83 -4.14 -14.34
CA ARG A 294 6.39 -4.42 -14.40
C ARG A 294 5.58 -3.30 -13.73
N PHE A 295 5.93 -2.92 -12.50
CA PHE A 295 5.24 -1.84 -11.77
C PHE A 295 5.32 -0.49 -12.49
N ARG A 296 6.48 -0.16 -13.09
CA ARG A 296 6.62 1.08 -13.88
C ARG A 296 5.78 1.04 -15.16
N GLN A 297 5.70 -0.10 -15.83
CA GLN A 297 4.85 -0.27 -17.01
C GLN A 297 3.37 -0.19 -16.66
N GLU A 298 2.94 -0.84 -15.58
CA GLU A 298 1.57 -0.78 -15.07
C GLU A 298 1.19 0.65 -14.68
N ALA A 299 2.03 1.35 -13.91
CA ALA A 299 1.80 2.74 -13.55
C ALA A 299 1.73 3.66 -14.80
N SER A 300 2.56 3.42 -15.81
CA SER A 300 2.49 4.16 -17.07
C SER A 300 1.20 3.86 -17.85
N LYS A 301 0.76 2.59 -17.87
CA LYS A 301 -0.50 2.18 -18.50
C LYS A 301 -1.70 2.80 -17.80
N GLU A 302 -1.72 2.77 -16.47
CA GLU A 302 -2.79 3.39 -15.67
C GLU A 302 -2.83 4.90 -15.85
N LYS A 303 -1.66 5.57 -15.85
CA LYS A 303 -1.57 7.01 -16.14
C LYS A 303 -2.08 7.35 -17.53
N ASN A 304 -1.71 6.58 -18.55
CA ASN A 304 -2.19 6.77 -19.92
C ASN A 304 -3.68 6.50 -20.03
N LYS A 305 -4.19 5.43 -19.41
CA LYS A 305 -5.62 5.12 -19.35
C LYS A 305 -6.40 6.28 -18.72
N LYS A 306 -5.96 6.78 -17.57
CA LYS A 306 -6.58 7.93 -16.89
C LYS A 306 -6.52 9.21 -17.73
N LYS A 307 -5.45 9.39 -18.51
CA LYS A 307 -5.33 10.50 -19.47
C LYS A 307 -6.35 10.35 -20.61
N PHE A 308 -6.45 9.18 -21.24
CA PHE A 308 -7.42 8.91 -22.29
C PHE A 308 -8.87 9.04 -21.80
N GLU A 309 -9.19 8.52 -20.62
CA GLU A 309 -10.52 8.67 -20.00
C GLU A 309 -10.86 10.15 -19.73
N ARG A 310 -9.88 10.94 -19.29
CA ARG A 310 -10.06 12.39 -19.11
C ARG A 310 -10.26 13.10 -20.45
N GLU A 311 -9.48 12.78 -21.47
CA GLU A 311 -9.62 13.36 -22.81
C GLU A 311 -10.96 12.99 -23.45
N GLU A 312 -11.43 11.74 -23.28
CA GLU A 312 -12.74 11.29 -23.75
C GLU A 312 -13.89 11.99 -23.00
N ALA A 313 -13.77 12.14 -21.67
CA ALA A 313 -14.75 12.88 -20.88
C ALA A 313 -14.81 14.37 -21.27
N GLU A 314 -13.66 14.99 -21.52
CA GLU A 314 -13.59 16.38 -21.97
C GLU A 314 -14.16 16.54 -23.40
N ALA A 315 -13.88 15.60 -24.30
CA ALA A 315 -14.44 15.58 -25.65
C ALA A 315 -15.97 15.38 -25.62
N LYS A 316 -16.49 14.46 -24.80
CA LYS A 316 -17.94 14.27 -24.60
C LYS A 316 -18.58 15.52 -24.02
N ALA A 317 -18.00 16.14 -22.99
CA ALA A 317 -18.50 17.38 -22.40
C ALA A 317 -18.48 18.55 -23.40
N LYS A 318 -17.47 18.63 -24.28
CA LYS A 318 -17.40 19.65 -25.33
C LYS A 318 -18.47 19.40 -26.39
N ALA A 319 -18.63 18.16 -26.85
CA ALA A 319 -19.67 17.79 -27.82
C ALA A 319 -21.08 18.02 -27.27
N GLU A 320 -21.32 17.71 -25.99
CA GLU A 320 -22.61 17.95 -25.33
C GLU A 320 -22.90 19.44 -25.17
N LYS A 321 -21.90 20.25 -24.78
CA LYS A 321 -22.04 21.72 -24.75
C LYS A 321 -22.29 22.31 -26.13
N GLU A 322 -21.63 21.81 -27.17
CA GLU A 322 -21.84 22.25 -28.54
C GLU A 322 -23.23 21.85 -29.05
N ALA A 323 -23.68 20.64 -28.75
CA ALA A 323 -25.04 20.18 -29.06
C ALA A 323 -26.11 20.99 -28.32
N GLN A 324 -25.91 21.30 -27.03
CA GLN A 324 -26.80 22.16 -26.26
C GLN A 324 -26.87 23.58 -26.85
N LYS A 325 -25.73 24.19 -27.18
CA LYS A 325 -25.70 25.50 -27.84
C LYS A 325 -26.42 25.49 -29.18
N LEU A 326 -26.20 24.45 -29.99
CA LEU A 326 -26.86 24.32 -31.29
C LEU A 326 -28.38 24.12 -31.14
N ALA A 327 -28.80 23.38 -30.11
CA ALA A 327 -30.21 23.19 -29.78
C ALA A 327 -30.88 24.47 -29.26
N GLU A 328 -30.22 25.22 -28.38
CA GLU A 328 -30.68 26.54 -27.93
C GLU A 328 -30.79 27.54 -29.09
N GLU A 329 -29.79 27.58 -29.98
CA GLU A 329 -29.83 28.47 -31.14
C GLU A 329 -30.97 28.12 -32.09
N LYS A 330 -31.21 26.82 -32.35
CA LYS A 330 -32.36 26.36 -33.13
C LYS A 330 -33.68 26.73 -32.47
N ALA A 331 -33.82 26.48 -31.16
CA ALA A 331 -35.02 26.83 -30.41
C ALA A 331 -35.27 28.35 -30.39
N ALA A 332 -34.21 29.17 -30.29
CA ALA A 332 -34.31 30.62 -30.36
C ALA A 332 -34.75 31.11 -31.75
N LYS A 333 -34.19 30.53 -32.82
CA LYS A 333 -34.60 30.84 -34.20
C LYS A 333 -36.05 30.46 -34.48
N GLU A 334 -36.48 29.26 -34.05
CA GLU A 334 -37.87 28.81 -34.18
C GLU A 334 -38.83 29.70 -33.37
N ALA A 335 -38.45 30.10 -32.15
CA ALA A 335 -39.25 31.02 -31.34
C ALA A 335 -39.34 32.42 -31.97
N GLU A 336 -38.27 32.93 -32.59
CA GLU A 336 -38.27 34.21 -33.28
C GLU A 336 -39.14 34.17 -34.55
N GLU A 337 -39.04 33.11 -35.37
CA GLU A 337 -39.91 32.91 -36.53
C GLU A 337 -41.38 32.83 -36.12
N LYS A 338 -41.69 32.07 -35.08
CA LYS A 338 -43.06 31.96 -34.55
C LYS A 338 -43.58 33.32 -34.06
N SER A 339 -42.76 34.10 -33.35
CA SER A 339 -43.12 35.45 -32.92
C SER A 339 -43.37 36.41 -34.09
N LYS A 340 -42.56 36.32 -35.17
CA LYS A 340 -42.77 37.12 -36.38
C LYS A 340 -44.06 36.72 -37.08
N ALA A 341 -44.34 35.42 -37.22
CA ALA A 341 -45.57 34.90 -37.79
C ALA A 341 -46.81 35.35 -36.99
N ASP A 342 -46.76 35.25 -35.66
CA ASP A 342 -47.85 35.68 -34.76
C ASP A 342 -48.09 37.20 -34.84
N LYS A 343 -47.03 38.01 -34.91
CA LYS A 343 -47.15 39.47 -35.10
C LYS A 343 -47.75 39.83 -36.45
N GLU A 344 -47.41 39.11 -37.51
CA GLU A 344 -47.97 39.34 -38.85
C GLU A 344 -49.45 38.95 -38.91
N GLN A 345 -49.82 37.80 -38.35
CA GLN A 345 -51.22 37.38 -38.22
C GLN A 345 -52.02 38.37 -37.36
N GLY A 346 -51.44 38.85 -36.25
CA GLY A 346 -52.06 39.86 -35.39
C GLY A 346 -52.30 41.19 -36.11
N LYS A 347 -51.38 41.64 -36.99
CA LYS A 347 -51.58 42.83 -37.83
C LYS A 347 -52.73 42.64 -38.83
N LYS A 348 -52.74 41.49 -39.54
CA LYS A 348 -53.80 41.14 -40.50
C LYS A 348 -55.18 41.09 -39.83
N ALA A 349 -55.28 40.50 -38.65
CA ALA A 349 -56.52 40.45 -37.88
C ALA A 349 -57.00 41.85 -37.43
N LYS A 350 -56.08 42.73 -37.00
CA LYS A 350 -56.41 44.09 -36.57
C LYS A 350 -56.87 44.99 -37.71
N GLU A 351 -56.30 44.83 -38.91
CA GLU A 351 -56.77 45.55 -40.11
C GLU A 351 -58.14 45.07 -40.57
N ALA A 352 -58.38 43.76 -40.57
CA ALA A 352 -59.69 43.19 -40.89
C ALA A 352 -60.79 43.68 -39.93
N ALA A 353 -60.50 43.76 -38.63
CA ALA A 353 -61.44 44.27 -37.62
C ALA A 353 -61.78 45.76 -37.84
N LYS A 354 -60.80 46.62 -38.16
CA LYS A 354 -61.04 48.04 -38.48
C LYS A 354 -61.88 48.22 -39.74
N ALA A 355 -61.64 47.40 -40.77
CA ALA A 355 -62.42 47.43 -42.00
C ALA A 355 -63.89 47.03 -41.76
N ALA A 356 -64.13 46.02 -40.91
CA ALA A 356 -65.47 45.59 -40.52
C ALA A 356 -66.24 46.70 -39.77
N VAL A 357 -65.62 47.36 -38.78
CA VAL A 357 -66.24 48.47 -38.04
C VAL A 357 -66.61 49.63 -38.95
N LYS A 358 -65.74 49.99 -39.90
CA LYS A 358 -66.02 51.07 -40.86
C LYS A 358 -67.22 50.73 -41.77
N LYS A 359 -67.34 49.47 -42.19
CA LYS A 359 -68.48 48.98 -42.97
C LYS A 359 -69.77 49.07 -42.16
N ASN A 360 -69.76 48.61 -40.92
CA ASN A 360 -70.94 48.62 -40.04
C ASN A 360 -71.41 50.05 -39.73
N ARG A 361 -70.49 50.98 -39.42
CA ARG A 361 -70.84 52.40 -39.21
C ARG A 361 -71.43 53.09 -40.46
N ARG A 362 -71.04 52.67 -41.66
CA ARG A 362 -71.66 53.15 -42.91
C ARG A 362 -73.10 52.67 -43.05
N ILE A 363 -73.38 51.41 -42.69
CA ILE A 363 -74.74 50.85 -42.71
C ILE A 363 -75.65 51.64 -41.76
N LEU A 364 -75.17 51.97 -40.55
CA LEU A 364 -75.92 52.78 -39.60
C LEU A 364 -76.31 54.15 -40.17
N LYS A 365 -75.37 54.90 -40.74
CA LYS A 365 -75.67 56.20 -41.38
C LYS A 365 -76.55 56.07 -42.62
N GLY A 366 -76.39 54.97 -43.38
CA GLY A 366 -77.22 54.66 -44.53
C GLY A 366 -78.69 54.44 -44.15
N SER A 367 -78.94 53.72 -43.06
CA SER A 367 -80.31 53.38 -42.63
C SER A 367 -81.21 54.61 -42.40
N VAL A 368 -80.69 55.65 -41.76
CA VAL A 368 -81.47 56.89 -41.53
C VAL A 368 -81.67 57.70 -42.80
N LYS A 369 -80.75 57.61 -43.76
CA LYS A 369 -80.93 58.19 -45.10
C LYS A 369 -82.01 57.44 -45.89
N ASP A 370 -82.00 56.12 -45.84
CA ASP A 370 -82.99 55.27 -46.49
C ASP A 370 -84.41 55.49 -45.89
N ALA A 371 -84.49 55.89 -44.62
CA ALA A 371 -85.71 56.31 -43.94
C ALA A 371 -86.10 57.79 -44.17
N ASN A 372 -85.50 58.49 -45.13
CA ASN A 372 -85.68 59.93 -45.39
C ASN A 372 -85.50 60.79 -44.11
N TYR A 373 -84.57 60.41 -43.24
CA TYR A 373 -84.32 61.05 -41.93
C TYR A 373 -85.60 61.23 -41.09
N PHE A 374 -86.58 60.34 -41.30
CA PHE A 374 -87.88 60.35 -40.64
C PHE A 374 -88.72 61.62 -40.87
N ALA A 375 -88.48 62.34 -41.99
CA ALA A 375 -89.10 63.63 -42.29
C ALA A 375 -90.53 63.57 -42.87
N GLY A 376 -91.15 62.39 -42.98
CA GLY A 376 -92.50 62.23 -43.55
C GLY A 376 -92.53 62.39 -45.09
N GLU A 377 -93.67 62.79 -45.65
CA GLU A 377 -93.83 63.05 -47.09
C GLU A 377 -93.26 64.43 -47.47
N GLY A 378 -92.08 64.45 -48.08
CA GLY A 378 -91.37 65.64 -48.54
C GLY A 378 -89.85 65.54 -48.39
N ASP A 379 -89.11 66.50 -48.94
CA ASP A 379 -87.65 66.55 -48.75
C ASP A 379 -87.30 66.95 -47.31
N ALA A 380 -86.42 66.18 -46.66
CA ALA A 380 -85.96 66.47 -45.31
C ALA A 380 -85.19 67.81 -45.26
N SER A 381 -85.53 68.67 -44.31
CA SER A 381 -84.82 69.94 -44.13
C SER A 381 -83.38 69.71 -43.64
N ALA A 382 -82.46 70.61 -43.99
CA ALA A 382 -81.05 70.50 -43.61
C ALA A 382 -80.85 70.37 -42.07
N SER A 383 -81.70 71.03 -41.28
CA SER A 383 -81.68 70.94 -39.81
C SER A 383 -82.15 69.57 -39.28
N ALA A 384 -83.09 68.91 -39.97
CA ALA A 384 -83.58 67.58 -39.58
C ALA A 384 -82.56 66.49 -39.92
N ILE A 385 -81.92 66.60 -41.09
CA ILE A 385 -80.82 65.73 -41.51
C ILE A 385 -79.66 65.79 -40.52
N ASP A 386 -79.23 67.01 -40.16
CA ASP A 386 -78.13 67.21 -39.22
C ASP A 386 -78.47 66.68 -37.82
N GLY A 387 -79.68 66.94 -37.31
CA GLY A 387 -80.13 66.42 -36.02
C GLY A 387 -80.13 64.88 -35.95
N VAL A 388 -80.68 64.21 -36.96
CA VAL A 388 -80.72 62.74 -37.02
C VAL A 388 -79.32 62.14 -37.20
N LEU A 389 -78.46 62.73 -38.03
CA LEU A 389 -77.10 62.25 -38.22
C LEU A 389 -76.23 62.46 -36.97
N ASN A 390 -76.38 63.58 -36.27
CA ASN A 390 -75.69 63.84 -34.99
C ASN A 390 -76.08 62.81 -33.93
N ASP A 391 -77.36 62.43 -33.88
CA ASP A 391 -77.85 61.41 -32.97
C ASP A 391 -77.30 60.01 -33.34
N VAL A 392 -77.18 59.69 -34.64
CA VAL A 392 -76.54 58.46 -35.12
C VAL A 392 -75.07 58.44 -34.74
N GLU A 393 -74.36 59.57 -34.88
CA GLU A 393 -72.96 59.69 -34.49
C GLU A 393 -72.76 59.58 -32.98
N LEU A 394 -73.67 60.15 -32.19
CA LEU A 394 -73.68 60.01 -30.75
C LEU A 394 -73.82 58.54 -30.35
N VAL A 395 -74.78 57.81 -30.93
CA VAL A 395 -74.96 56.37 -30.70
C VAL A 395 -73.72 55.58 -31.15
N GLN A 396 -73.15 55.89 -32.32
CA GLN A 396 -71.91 55.26 -32.82
C GLN A 396 -70.70 55.46 -31.89
N GLY A 397 -70.67 56.56 -31.14
CA GLY A 397 -69.65 56.86 -30.15
C GLY A 397 -69.81 56.10 -28.82
N LYS A 398 -70.98 55.48 -28.58
CA LYS A 398 -71.31 54.79 -27.33
C LYS A 398 -71.35 53.27 -27.43
N ILE A 399 -71.40 52.74 -28.65
CA ILE A 399 -71.40 51.30 -28.92
C ILE A 399 -70.01 50.77 -29.28
N ASP A 400 -69.68 49.58 -28.79
CA ASP A 400 -68.44 48.88 -29.18
C ASP A 400 -68.55 48.26 -30.60
N PRO A 401 -67.46 47.74 -31.19
CA PRO A 401 -67.48 47.10 -32.51
C PRO A 401 -68.50 45.99 -32.71
N ASP A 402 -68.76 45.18 -31.68
CA ASP A 402 -69.65 44.02 -31.75
C ASP A 402 -71.11 44.49 -31.61
N GLU A 403 -71.38 45.43 -30.71
CA GLU A 403 -72.66 46.14 -30.61
C GLU A 403 -72.98 46.89 -31.92
N CYS A 404 -71.98 47.51 -32.54
CA CYS A 404 -72.11 48.18 -33.84
C CYS A 404 -72.39 47.20 -34.98
N ALA A 405 -71.77 46.01 -34.98
CA ALA A 405 -72.05 44.95 -35.93
C ALA A 405 -73.48 44.39 -35.76
N ALA A 406 -73.90 44.15 -34.52
CA ALA A 406 -75.24 43.67 -34.21
C ALA A 406 -76.32 44.69 -34.63
N LEU A 407 -76.13 45.97 -34.34
CA LEU A 407 -77.05 47.04 -34.76
C LEU A 407 -77.06 47.21 -36.27
N ALA A 408 -75.89 47.20 -36.92
CA ALA A 408 -75.80 47.24 -38.37
C ALA A 408 -76.49 46.03 -39.00
N GLY A 409 -76.37 44.84 -38.43
CA GLY A 409 -77.07 43.63 -38.88
C GLY A 409 -78.59 43.75 -38.81
N LYS A 410 -79.12 44.37 -37.76
CA LYS A 410 -80.57 44.63 -37.60
C LYS A 410 -81.10 45.68 -38.58
N LEU A 411 -80.28 46.69 -38.91
CA LEU A 411 -80.67 47.78 -39.81
C LEU A 411 -80.41 47.48 -41.30
N ASN A 412 -79.51 46.55 -41.60
CA ASN A 412 -79.11 46.24 -42.97
C ASN A 412 -80.26 45.60 -43.75
N GLY A 413 -80.69 46.27 -44.83
CA GLY A 413 -81.73 45.77 -45.73
C GLY A 413 -83.16 46.20 -45.37
N LEU A 414 -83.36 46.90 -44.25
CA LEU A 414 -84.64 47.55 -43.95
C LEU A 414 -84.84 48.77 -44.86
N LYS A 415 -86.09 48.99 -45.30
CA LYS A 415 -86.46 50.11 -46.20
C LYS A 415 -87.68 50.90 -45.72
N ILE A 416 -88.37 50.40 -44.70
CA ILE A 416 -89.56 51.03 -44.14
C ILE A 416 -89.10 51.94 -43.01
N ALA A 417 -89.44 53.24 -43.10
CA ALA A 417 -88.97 54.25 -42.16
C ALA A 417 -89.36 53.95 -40.71
N ASP A 418 -90.57 53.45 -40.47
CA ASP A 418 -91.06 53.11 -39.12
C ASP A 418 -90.32 51.91 -38.50
N GLU A 419 -89.96 50.90 -39.31
CA GLU A 419 -89.19 49.75 -38.86
C GLU A 419 -87.75 50.16 -38.50
N ILE A 420 -87.14 51.01 -39.34
CA ILE A 420 -85.81 51.58 -39.09
C ILE A 420 -85.84 52.42 -37.81
N LYS A 421 -86.88 53.25 -37.62
CA LYS A 421 -87.06 54.07 -36.41
C LYS A 421 -87.27 53.22 -35.17
N ALA A 422 -88.03 52.13 -35.25
CA ALA A 422 -88.22 51.20 -34.14
C ALA A 422 -86.90 50.55 -33.70
N VAL A 423 -86.07 50.12 -34.65
CA VAL A 423 -84.75 49.54 -34.33
C VAL A 423 -83.83 50.57 -33.67
N TRP A 424 -83.83 51.82 -34.14
CA TRP A 424 -83.07 52.90 -33.51
C TRP A 424 -83.59 53.27 -32.12
N SER A 425 -84.92 53.36 -31.94
CA SER A 425 -85.56 53.67 -30.65
C SER A 425 -85.28 52.58 -29.61
N GLU A 426 -85.38 51.30 -29.99
CA GLU A 426 -85.04 50.19 -29.10
C GLU A 426 -83.56 50.17 -28.70
N GLU A 427 -82.66 50.52 -29.63
CA GLU A 427 -81.23 50.63 -29.33
C GLU A 427 -80.94 51.84 -28.42
N VAL A 428 -81.60 52.98 -28.64
CA VAL A 428 -81.48 54.15 -27.75
C VAL A 428 -81.98 53.80 -26.35
N LYS A 429 -83.13 53.12 -26.21
CA LYS A 429 -83.63 52.63 -24.92
C LYS A 429 -82.67 51.66 -24.25
N ARG A 430 -82.07 50.73 -25.00
CA ARG A 430 -81.05 49.81 -24.47
C ARG A 430 -79.84 50.57 -23.94
N LEU A 431 -79.36 51.58 -24.68
CA LEU A 431 -78.21 52.39 -24.29
C LEU A 431 -78.49 53.30 -23.09
N VAL A 432 -79.72 53.83 -22.98
CA VAL A 432 -80.18 54.55 -21.79
C VAL A 432 -80.26 53.60 -20.58
N GLY A 433 -80.86 52.42 -20.74
CA GLY A 433 -80.93 51.39 -19.69
C GLY A 433 -79.57 50.86 -19.24
N ALA A 434 -78.58 50.86 -20.15
CA ALA A 434 -77.19 50.51 -19.85
C ALA A 434 -76.35 51.69 -19.30
N GLY A 435 -76.94 52.88 -19.13
CA GLY A 435 -76.26 54.09 -18.63
C GLY A 435 -75.26 54.72 -19.60
N LYS A 436 -75.26 54.32 -20.88
CA LYS A 436 -74.35 54.83 -21.93
C LYS A 436 -74.87 56.11 -22.60
N LEU A 437 -76.18 56.38 -22.51
CA LEU A 437 -76.87 57.60 -22.93
C LEU A 437 -77.80 58.11 -21.82
N LYS A 438 -78.11 59.40 -21.79
CA LYS A 438 -79.10 59.98 -20.87
C LYS A 438 -80.47 60.06 -21.53
N GLU A 439 -81.53 60.08 -20.73
CA GLU A 439 -82.88 60.35 -21.24
C GLU A 439 -82.92 61.74 -21.92
N GLY A 440 -83.34 61.77 -23.18
CA GLY A 440 -83.36 62.97 -24.03
C GLY A 440 -82.13 63.13 -24.94
N ASP A 441 -81.07 62.33 -24.76
CA ASP A 441 -80.02 62.18 -25.76
C ASP A 441 -80.56 61.40 -26.97
N ALA A 442 -80.06 61.70 -28.18
CA ALA A 442 -80.52 61.07 -29.43
C ALA A 442 -82.03 61.24 -29.74
N LYS A 443 -82.60 62.40 -29.37
CA LYS A 443 -84.05 62.70 -29.43
C LYS A 443 -84.71 62.56 -30.81
N ASN A 444 -83.96 62.66 -31.89
CA ASN A 444 -84.49 62.53 -33.25
C ASN A 444 -84.54 61.06 -33.72
N LEU A 445 -83.85 60.16 -33.01
CA LEU A 445 -83.86 58.71 -33.21
C LEU A 445 -84.78 57.95 -32.25
N ALA A 446 -85.12 58.56 -31.12
CA ALA A 446 -85.92 57.99 -30.04
C ALA A 446 -87.41 57.87 -30.36
#